data_AF-A0A3M1AYA9-F1
#
_entry.id   AF-A0A3M1AYA9-F1
#
_cell.length_a   1.000
_cell.length_b   1.000
_cell.length_c   1.000
_cell.angle_alpha   90.00
_cell.angle_beta   90.00
_cell.angle_gamma   90.00
#
_symmetry.space_group_name_H-M   'P 1'
#
loop_
_entity.id
_entity.type
_entity.pdbx_description
1 polymer ?
#
loop_
_entity_poly.entity_id
_entity_poly.type
_entity_poly.pdbx_seq_one_letter_code
_entity_poly.pdbx_strand_id
1 'polypeptide(L)'
;DDLLGFLHRSPHFPALAQALGDFANTIDDLDVLEKVARLDKWETDKHGRPIYQILQGNAKSVFDNIAKAWGKTPQRLPGGGYLIKRYESVVTLYLSTGGSGLPTLMINKRGYIFKVRFGT
;
A
#
# COMPACT_ATOMS: atom_id res chain seq x y z
N ASP A 1 2.91 12.53 21.59
CA ASP A 1 2.78 13.83 20.92
C ASP A 1 3.56 13.82 19.62
N ASP A 2 2.91 13.29 18.60
CA ASP A 2 3.53 12.93 17.34
C ASP A 2 3.73 14.13 16.43
N LEU A 3 4.93 14.23 15.85
CA LEU A 3 5.22 15.09 14.71
C LEU A 3 4.15 14.94 13.61
N LEU A 4 3.63 13.72 13.43
CA LEU A 4 2.52 13.40 12.53
C LEU A 4 1.21 14.08 12.94
N GLY A 5 0.89 14.11 14.23
CA GLY A 5 -0.29 14.81 14.74
C GLY A 5 -0.20 16.34 14.64
N PHE A 6 1.01 16.90 14.60
CA PHE A 6 1.24 18.31 14.27
C PHE A 6 1.14 18.56 12.77
N LEU A 7 1.75 17.68 11.95
CA LEU A 7 1.68 17.75 10.49
C LEU A 7 0.23 17.65 9.99
N HIS A 8 -0.59 16.73 10.51
CA HIS A 8 -2.01 16.61 10.17
C HIS A 8 -2.84 17.87 10.43
N ARG A 9 -2.42 18.72 11.38
CA ARG A 9 -3.09 19.99 11.72
C ARG A 9 -2.53 21.18 10.93
N SER A 10 -1.49 20.97 10.12
CA SER A 10 -0.91 22.00 9.27
C SER A 10 -1.79 22.27 8.05
N PRO A 11 -1.99 23.55 7.66
CA PRO A 11 -2.68 23.90 6.42
C PRO A 11 -1.96 23.36 5.17
N HIS A 12 -0.69 22.97 5.28
CA HIS A 12 0.10 22.38 4.19
C HIS A 12 0.01 20.85 4.11
N PHE A 13 -0.63 20.20 5.08
CA PHE A 13 -0.76 18.75 5.09
C PHE A 13 -1.44 18.18 3.85
N PRO A 14 -2.53 18.76 3.32
CA PRO A 14 -3.16 18.24 2.11
C PRO A 14 -2.20 18.20 0.91
N ALA A 15 -1.37 19.24 0.74
CA ALA A 15 -0.39 19.31 -0.34
C ALA A 15 0.74 18.28 -0.14
N LEU A 16 1.20 18.09 1.10
CA LEU A 16 2.21 17.07 1.43
C LEU A 16 1.65 15.66 1.22
N ALA A 17 0.44 15.38 1.70
CA ALA A 17 -0.23 14.11 1.53
C ALA A 17 -0.45 13.80 0.04
N GLN A 18 -0.81 14.81 -0.76
CA GLN A 18 -0.92 14.67 -2.22
C GLN A 18 0.43 14.33 -2.85
N ALA A 19 1.51 15.05 -2.50
CA ALA A 19 2.85 14.78 -3.03
C ALA A 19 3.34 13.36 -2.67
N LEU A 20 3.05 12.90 -1.45
CA LEU A 20 3.32 11.53 -1.02
C LEU A 20 2.47 10.50 -1.78
N GLY A 21 1.21 10.81 -2.07
CA GLY A 21 0.33 10.00 -2.90
C GLY A 21 0.80 9.91 -4.36
N ASP A 22 1.17 11.03 -4.96
CA ASP A 22 1.71 11.12 -6.31
C ASP A 22 3.03 10.35 -6.42
N PHE A 23 3.91 10.48 -5.42
CA PHE A 23 5.11 9.66 -5.33
C PHE A 23 4.76 8.18 -5.16
N ALA A 24 3.79 7.84 -4.31
CA ALA A 24 3.38 6.46 -4.12
C ALA A 24 2.91 5.82 -5.44
N ASN A 25 2.22 6.59 -6.29
CA ASN A 25 1.72 6.14 -7.59
C ASN A 25 2.83 5.84 -8.62
N THR A 26 4.09 6.22 -8.36
CA THR A 26 5.23 5.86 -9.21
C THR A 26 6.01 4.65 -8.70
N ILE A 27 5.69 4.17 -7.48
CA ILE A 27 6.42 3.06 -6.86
C ILE A 27 6.19 1.77 -7.63
N ASP A 28 7.30 1.08 -7.93
CA ASP A 28 7.36 -0.21 -8.60
C ASP A 28 8.20 -1.26 -7.83
N ASP A 29 8.69 -0.88 -6.64
CA ASP A 29 9.54 -1.69 -5.77
C ASP A 29 8.96 -1.84 -4.35
N LEU A 30 9.12 -3.03 -3.77
CA LEU A 30 8.54 -3.36 -2.46
C LEU A 30 9.25 -2.69 -1.28
N ASP A 31 10.56 -2.47 -1.36
CA ASP A 31 11.33 -1.80 -0.31
C ASP A 31 10.99 -0.31 -0.26
N VAL A 32 10.85 0.30 -1.43
CA VAL A 32 10.39 1.69 -1.54
C VAL A 32 8.96 1.82 -1.02
N LEU A 33 8.06 0.91 -1.42
CA LEU A 33 6.67 0.90 -0.95
C LEU A 33 6.58 0.83 0.58
N GLU A 34 7.31 -0.09 1.21
CA GLU A 34 7.31 -0.23 2.66
C GLU A 34 7.81 1.05 3.36
N LYS A 35 8.93 1.62 2.89
CA LYS A 35 9.50 2.83 3.48
C LYS A 35 8.52 4.01 3.41
N VAL A 36 7.88 4.22 2.27
CA VAL A 36 6.91 5.31 2.08
C VAL A 36 5.68 5.09 2.94
N ALA A 37 5.14 3.87 2.95
CA ALA A 37 3.93 3.57 3.72
C ALA A 37 4.13 3.73 5.24
N ARG A 38 5.35 3.52 5.74
CA ARG A 38 5.72 3.74 7.14
C ARG A 38 5.72 5.20 7.58
N LEU A 39 5.80 6.16 6.65
CA LEU A 39 5.90 7.59 6.98
C LEU A 39 4.56 8.22 7.39
N ASP A 40 3.45 7.55 7.10
CA ASP A 40 2.12 8.15 7.19
C ASP A 40 1.37 7.64 8.43
N LYS A 41 0.82 6.42 8.40
CA LYS A 41 0.18 5.78 9.56
C LYS A 41 0.44 4.28 9.60
N TRP A 42 0.54 3.71 10.80
CA TRP A 42 0.63 2.26 10.96
C TRP A 42 -0.19 1.72 12.15
N GLU A 43 -0.67 0.49 11.99
CA GLU A 43 -1.38 -0.33 12.97
C GLU A 43 -0.84 -1.78 12.89
N THR A 44 -1.26 -2.68 13.78
CA THR A 44 -1.00 -4.12 13.66
C THR A 44 -2.29 -4.90 13.53
N ASP A 45 -2.29 -5.95 12.70
CA ASP A 45 -3.42 -6.87 12.68
C ASP A 45 -3.41 -7.83 13.88
N LYS A 46 -4.45 -8.66 14.00
CA LYS A 46 -4.61 -9.63 15.10
C LYS A 46 -3.48 -10.65 15.26
N HIS A 47 -2.57 -10.75 14.29
CA HIS A 47 -1.39 -11.62 14.32
C HIS A 47 -0.09 -10.83 14.53
N GLY A 48 -0.17 -9.54 14.88
CA GLY A 48 0.98 -8.67 15.08
C GLY A 48 1.65 -8.20 13.78
N ARG A 49 1.02 -8.38 12.61
CA ARG A 49 1.60 -7.99 11.33
C ARG A 49 1.35 -6.51 11.04
N PRO A 50 2.32 -5.75 10.52
CA PRO A 50 2.15 -4.34 10.23
C PRO A 50 1.07 -4.08 9.17
N ILE A 51 0.26 -3.05 9.42
CA ILE A 51 -0.67 -2.44 8.47
C ILE A 51 -0.26 -0.98 8.34
N TYR A 52 0.25 -0.60 7.19
CA TYR A 52 0.55 0.78 6.82
C TYR A 52 -0.61 1.39 6.03
N GLN A 53 -0.68 2.72 5.93
CA GLN A 53 -1.69 3.43 5.15
C GLN A 53 -1.03 4.56 4.35
N ILE A 54 -1.41 4.73 3.08
CA ILE A 54 -1.03 5.86 2.22
C ILE A 54 -2.31 6.62 1.86
N LEU A 55 -2.47 7.84 2.37
CA LEU A 55 -3.75 8.58 2.29
C LEU A 55 -4.20 8.95 0.87
N GLN A 56 -3.29 9.33 -0.03
CA GLN A 56 -3.62 9.82 -1.38
C GLN A 56 -3.07 8.94 -2.52
N GLY A 57 -2.76 7.67 -2.24
CA GLY A 57 -2.22 6.75 -3.24
C GLY A 57 -3.30 5.90 -3.92
N ASN A 58 -2.98 5.33 -5.07
CA ASN A 58 -3.82 4.40 -5.80
C ASN A 58 -3.23 2.98 -5.76
N ALA A 59 -3.83 2.11 -4.95
CA ALA A 59 -3.38 0.72 -4.78
C ALA A 59 -3.24 -0.03 -6.10
N LYS A 60 -4.13 0.21 -7.07
CA LYS A 60 -4.11 -0.48 -8.36
C LYS A 60 -2.94 0.01 -9.22
N SER A 61 -2.69 1.31 -9.26
CA SER A 61 -1.53 1.87 -10.00
C SER A 61 -0.22 1.31 -9.47
N VAL A 62 -0.04 1.30 -8.14
CA VAL A 62 1.16 0.72 -7.50
C VAL A 62 1.30 -0.77 -7.83
N PHE A 63 0.20 -1.53 -7.72
CA PHE A 63 0.20 -2.95 -8.07
C PHE A 63 0.58 -3.19 -9.54
N ASP A 64 0.01 -2.43 -10.47
CA ASP A 64 0.28 -2.54 -11.90
C ASP A 64 1.74 -2.17 -12.23
N ASN A 65 2.30 -1.16 -11.55
CA ASN A 65 3.70 -0.78 -11.69
C ASN A 65 4.64 -1.92 -11.24
N ILE A 66 4.39 -2.50 -10.06
CA ILE A 66 5.17 -3.64 -9.57
C ILE A 66 5.04 -4.83 -10.52
N ALA A 67 3.82 -5.11 -11.02
CA ALA A 67 3.58 -6.18 -11.98
C ALA A 67 4.41 -5.97 -13.26
N LYS A 68 4.43 -4.75 -13.79
CA LYS A 68 5.22 -4.36 -14.96
C LYS A 68 6.72 -4.49 -14.70
N ALA A 69 7.22 -3.96 -13.59
CA ALA A 69 8.64 -4.05 -13.22
C ALA A 69 9.10 -5.51 -13.02
N TRP A 70 8.19 -6.39 -12.60
CA TRP A 70 8.46 -7.81 -12.44
C TRP A 70 8.25 -8.64 -13.72
N GLY A 71 7.71 -8.04 -14.79
CA GLY A 71 7.31 -8.76 -15.99
C GLY A 71 6.27 -9.84 -15.72
N LYS A 72 5.29 -9.56 -14.85
CA LYS A 72 4.25 -10.51 -14.43
C LYS A 72 2.87 -10.06 -14.87
N THR A 73 2.09 -11.01 -15.37
CA THR A 73 0.66 -10.81 -15.63
C THR A 73 -0.12 -11.05 -14.33
N PRO A 74 -0.98 -10.11 -13.89
CA PRO A 74 -1.84 -10.30 -12.73
C PRO A 74 -2.77 -11.51 -12.87
N GLN A 75 -2.81 -12.36 -11.84
CA GLN A 75 -3.78 -13.45 -11.73
C GLN A 75 -4.98 -13.00 -10.89
N ARG A 76 -6.20 -13.16 -11.40
CA ARG A 76 -7.43 -12.84 -10.68
C ARG A 76 -7.70 -13.86 -9.57
N LEU A 77 -8.10 -13.38 -8.39
CA LEU A 77 -8.45 -14.21 -7.24
C LEU A 77 -9.96 -14.54 -7.18
N PRO A 78 -10.34 -15.74 -6.70
CA PRO A 78 -11.71 -16.03 -6.28
C PRO A 78 -12.13 -15.07 -5.16
N GLY A 79 -13.25 -14.35 -5.34
CA GLY A 79 -13.73 -13.35 -4.36
C GLY A 79 -13.34 -11.90 -4.67
N GLY A 80 -12.62 -11.65 -5.78
CA GLY A 80 -12.21 -10.31 -6.20
C GLY A 80 -10.78 -9.98 -5.76
N GLY A 81 -10.08 -9.19 -6.60
CA GLY A 81 -8.67 -8.87 -6.43
C GLY A 81 -7.74 -9.61 -7.39
N TYR A 82 -6.45 -9.32 -7.26
CA TYR A 82 -5.40 -9.78 -8.16
C TYR A 82 -4.14 -10.14 -7.37
N LEU A 83 -3.31 -11.03 -7.91
CA LEU A 83 -2.02 -11.35 -7.33
C LEU A 83 -0.92 -11.41 -8.40
N ILE A 84 0.30 -11.09 -7.99
CA ILE A 84 1.54 -11.33 -8.74
C ILE A 84 2.57 -11.99 -7.82
N LYS A 85 3.45 -12.81 -8.40
CA LYS A 85 4.50 -13.53 -7.67
C LYS A 85 5.84 -13.37 -8.36
N ARG A 86 6.90 -13.17 -7.58
CA ARG A 86 8.29 -13.16 -8.05
C ARG A 86 9.19 -13.74 -6.97
N TYR A 87 9.85 -14.87 -7.27
CA TYR A 87 10.67 -15.61 -6.31
C TYR A 87 9.87 -15.90 -5.02
N GLU A 88 10.40 -15.49 -3.87
CA GLU A 88 9.80 -15.63 -2.54
C GLU A 88 8.88 -14.45 -2.16
N SER A 89 8.49 -13.63 -3.13
CA SER A 89 7.61 -12.48 -2.92
C SER A 89 6.26 -12.66 -3.60
N VAL A 90 5.20 -12.31 -2.88
CA VAL A 90 3.82 -12.31 -3.34
C VAL A 90 3.21 -10.96 -3.03
N VAL A 91 2.56 -10.34 -4.02
CA VAL A 91 1.76 -9.13 -3.83
C VAL A 91 0.33 -9.47 -4.20
N THR A 92 -0.58 -9.20 -3.28
CA THR A 92 -2.02 -9.39 -3.49
C THR A 92 -2.72 -8.06 -3.36
N LEU A 93 -3.41 -7.64 -4.43
CA LEU A 93 -4.30 -6.49 -4.45
C LEU A 93 -5.72 -6.92 -4.11
N TYR A 94 -6.25 -6.36 -3.04
CA TYR A 94 -7.67 -6.40 -2.70
C TYR A 94 -8.29 -5.05 -3.07
N LEU A 95 -9.16 -5.06 -4.07
CA LEU A 95 -10.00 -3.92 -4.40
C LEU A 95 -11.17 -3.89 -3.42
N SER A 96 -11.55 -2.71 -2.93
CA SER A 96 -12.70 -2.58 -2.03
C SER A 96 -13.96 -3.12 -2.70
N THR A 97 -14.51 -4.22 -2.20
CA THR A 97 -15.73 -4.84 -2.74
C THR A 97 -16.96 -4.66 -1.86
N GLY A 98 -16.90 -3.78 -0.84
CA GLY A 98 -18.08 -3.46 -0.02
C GLY A 98 -17.83 -2.47 1.11
N GLY A 99 -18.49 -1.30 1.02
CA GLY A 99 -19.00 -0.47 2.11
C GLY A 99 -18.03 0.26 3.07
N SER A 100 -16.81 -0.22 3.32
CA SER A 100 -15.89 0.45 4.27
C SER A 100 -14.41 0.03 4.17
N GLY A 101 -14.05 -0.91 3.29
CA GLY A 101 -12.66 -1.34 3.15
C GLY A 101 -11.84 -0.39 2.27
N LEU A 102 -10.67 0.06 2.73
CA LEU A 102 -9.70 0.72 1.86
C LEU A 102 -9.05 -0.31 0.90
N PRO A 103 -8.83 0.03 -0.39
CA PRO A 103 -8.00 -0.77 -1.28
C PRO A 103 -6.67 -1.12 -0.61
N THR A 104 -6.30 -2.40 -0.65
CA THR A 104 -5.17 -2.90 0.15
C THR A 104 -4.23 -3.76 -0.68
N LEU A 105 -2.94 -3.51 -0.56
CA LEU A 105 -1.88 -4.43 -0.96
C LEU A 105 -1.47 -5.26 0.24
N MET A 106 -1.61 -6.58 0.16
CA MET A 106 -0.97 -7.50 1.08
C MET A 106 0.32 -8.01 0.45
N ILE A 107 1.43 -7.79 1.14
CA ILE A 107 2.76 -8.13 0.64
C ILE A 107 3.33 -9.23 1.54
N ASN A 108 3.77 -10.31 0.94
CA ASN A 108 4.65 -11.29 1.57
C ASN A 108 6.00 -11.17 0.86
N LYS A 109 7.04 -10.74 1.58
CA LYS A 109 8.40 -10.61 1.09
C LYS A 109 9.29 -11.55 1.90
N ARG A 110 9.66 -12.71 1.33
CA ARG A 110 10.52 -13.70 2.01
C ARG A 110 10.01 -14.11 3.40
N GLY A 111 8.70 -14.28 3.54
CA GLY A 111 8.06 -14.66 4.81
C GLY A 111 7.69 -13.48 5.72
N TYR A 112 8.21 -12.28 5.48
CA TYR A 112 7.75 -11.07 6.16
C TYR A 112 6.47 -10.54 5.51
N ILE A 113 5.40 -10.42 6.29
CA ILE A 113 4.07 -10.06 5.80
C ILE A 113 3.65 -8.71 6.36
N PHE A 114 3.28 -7.80 5.48
CA PHE A 114 2.70 -6.50 5.84
C PHE A 114 1.57 -6.11 4.86
N LYS A 115 0.78 -5.13 5.25
CA LYS A 115 -0.32 -4.59 4.43
C LYS A 115 -0.11 -3.10 4.20
N VAL A 116 -0.51 -2.61 3.04
CA VAL A 116 -0.57 -1.17 2.72
C VAL A 116 -1.98 -0.85 2.26
N ARG A 117 -2.70 -0.05 3.05
CA ARG A 117 -4.03 0.49 2.72
C ARG A 117 -3.85 1.79 1.95
N PHE A 118 -4.76 2.07 1.03
CA PHE A 118 -4.72 3.28 0.20
C PHE A 118 -6.03 4.05 0.33
N GLY A 119 -5.95 5.34 0.66
CA GLY A 119 -7.10 6.22 0.86
C GLY A 119 -7.20 6.79 2.27
N THR A 120 -8.02 7.82 2.43
CA THR A 120 -8.37 8.51 3.68
C THR A 120 -9.55 7.86 4.38
#